data_AF-A0AB37IED7-F1
#
_entry.id   AF-A0AB37IED7-F1
#
_cell.length_a   1.000
_cell.length_b   1.000
_cell.length_c   1.000
_cell.angle_alpha   90.00
_cell.angle_beta   90.00
_cell.angle_gamma   90.00
#
_symmetry.space_group_name_H-M   'P 1'
#
loop_
_entity.id
_entity.type
_entity.pdbx_description
1 polymer ?
#
loop_
_entity_poly.entity_id
_entity_poly.type
_entity_poly.pdbx_seq_one_letter_code
_entity_poly.pdbx_strand_id
1 'polypeptide(L)'
;MNPKIKNLIEELIHECNESDVAITLGAIDPSVDEATVVFGGTFALQTIVLTLMNDKFKECIRTNDCDCPACKATKEMMFNE
;
A
#
# COMPACT_ATOMS: atom_id res chain seq x y z
N MET A 1 -8.75 5.48 13.05
CA MET A 1 -9.37 4.16 12.72
C MET A 1 -10.18 3.64 13.91
N ASN A 2 -11.35 3.02 13.71
CA ASN A 2 -12.10 2.48 14.85
C ASN A 2 -11.37 1.24 15.46
N PRO A 3 -11.56 0.94 16.76
CA PRO A 3 -10.86 -0.17 17.42
C PRO A 3 -11.12 -1.55 16.78
N LYS A 4 -12.32 -1.78 16.25
CA LYS A 4 -12.68 -3.06 15.61
C LYS A 4 -11.81 -3.33 14.38
N ILE A 5 -11.61 -2.33 13.51
CA ILE A 5 -10.78 -2.49 12.31
C ILE A 5 -9.32 -2.68 12.70
N LYS A 6 -8.84 -1.95 13.71
CA LYS A 6 -7.48 -2.13 14.21
C LYS A 6 -7.23 -3.58 14.66
N ASN A 7 -8.14 -4.15 15.47
CA ASN A 7 -8.03 -5.53 15.94
C ASN A 7 -8.05 -6.54 14.77
N LEU A 8 -8.92 -6.33 13.77
CA LEU A 8 -8.95 -7.19 12.58
C LEU A 8 -7.64 -7.16 11.79
N ILE A 9 -6.99 -6.00 11.69
CA ILE A 9 -5.68 -5.90 11.04
C ILE A 9 -4.61 -6.64 11.86
N GLU A 10 -4.64 -6.51 13.19
CA GLU A 10 -3.72 -7.23 14.08
C GLU A 10 -3.89 -8.76 13.99
N GLU A 11 -5.13 -9.25 13.95
CA GLU A 11 -5.46 -10.67 13.76
C GLU A 11 -4.97 -11.17 12.39
N LEU A 12 -5.17 -10.41 11.31
CA LEU A 12 -4.69 -10.77 9.98
C LEU A 12 -3.15 -10.87 9.92
N ILE A 13 -2.43 -9.93 10.53
CA ILE A 13 -0.96 -9.99 10.59
C ILE A 13 -0.52 -11.27 11.31
N HIS A 14 -1.20 -11.61 12.41
CA HIS A 14 -0.89 -12.80 13.19
C HIS A 14 -1.07 -14.07 12.36
N GLU A 15 -2.22 -14.25 11.69
CA GLU A 15 -2.48 -15.40 10.83
C GLU A 15 -1.49 -15.51 9.65
N CYS A 16 -1.13 -14.38 9.03
CA CYS A 16 -0.12 -14.34 7.97
C CYS A 16 1.25 -14.79 8.48
N ASN A 17 1.67 -14.32 9.67
CA ASN A 17 2.95 -14.71 10.26
C ASN A 17 2.98 -16.21 10.63
N GLU A 18 1.89 -16.76 11.16
CA GLU A 18 1.80 -18.20 11.47
C GLU A 18 1.87 -19.08 10.22
N SER A 19 1.42 -18.54 9.08
CA SER A 19 1.40 -19.23 7.80
C SER A 19 2.64 -18.95 6.92
N ASP A 20 3.64 -18.23 7.43
CA ASP A 20 4.83 -17.76 6.69
C ASP A 20 4.48 -16.98 5.41
N VAL A 21 3.40 -16.20 5.48
CA VAL A 21 2.92 -15.31 4.41
C VAL A 21 3.33 -13.88 4.72
N ALA A 22 4.04 -13.25 3.79
CA ALA A 22 4.35 -11.82 3.90
C ALA A 22 3.15 -10.96 3.45
N ILE A 23 2.89 -9.91 4.21
CA ILE A 23 1.83 -8.94 3.91
C ILE A 23 2.35 -7.52 4.10
N THR A 24 1.92 -6.62 3.23
CA THR A 24 2.11 -5.18 3.38
C THR A 24 0.77 -4.50 3.15
N LEU A 25 0.31 -3.73 4.15
CA LEU A 25 -0.96 -3.03 4.12
C LEU A 25 -0.71 -1.56 4.44
N GLY A 26 -1.23 -0.67 3.60
CA GLY A 26 -1.19 0.78 3.83
C GLY A 26 -2.59 1.37 3.76
N ALA A 27 -2.92 2.25 4.69
CA ALA A 27 -4.14 3.04 4.69
C ALA A 27 -3.80 4.50 4.96
N ILE A 28 -4.37 5.41 4.16
CA ILE A 28 -4.24 6.86 4.33
C ILE A 28 -5.63 7.39 4.60
N ASP A 29 -5.82 8.07 5.74
CA ASP A 29 -7.04 8.82 6.00
C ASP A 29 -6.78 10.30 5.65
N PRO A 30 -7.30 10.80 4.52
CA PRO A 30 -7.04 12.16 4.07
C PRO A 30 -7.65 13.23 4.99
N SER A 31 -8.51 12.85 5.92
CA SER A 31 -9.17 13.77 6.85
C SER A 31 -8.38 14.04 8.14
N VAL A 32 -7.39 13.21 8.47
CA VAL A 32 -6.67 13.28 9.75
C VAL A 32 -5.14 13.33 9.63
N ASP A 33 -4.59 13.46 8.42
CA ASP A 33 -3.13 13.46 8.13
C ASP A 33 -2.38 12.27 8.77
N GLU A 34 -3.09 11.17 9.03
CA GLU A 34 -2.53 9.95 9.57
C GLU A 34 -2.49 8.87 8.48
N ALA A 35 -1.31 8.30 8.29
CA ALA A 35 -1.12 7.08 7.52
C ALA A 35 -0.87 5.91 8.48
N THR A 36 -1.57 4.81 8.28
CA THR A 36 -1.29 3.54 8.97
C THR A 36 -0.61 2.60 8.00
N VAL A 37 0.57 2.10 8.36
CA VAL A 37 1.27 1.07 7.60
C VAL A 37 1.52 -0.13 8.49
N VAL A 38 1.22 -1.30 7.94
CA VAL A 38 1.31 -2.59 8.61
C VAL A 38 2.14 -3.53 7.75
N PHE A 39 3.05 -4.23 8.42
CA PHE A 39 3.99 -5.15 7.80
C PHE A 39 3.95 -6.50 8.54
N GLY A 40 3.90 -7.60 7.78
CA GLY A 40 4.03 -8.96 8.27
C GLY A 40 5.07 -9.74 7.45
N GLY A 41 5.73 -10.73 8.05
CA GLY A 41 6.86 -11.45 7.45
C GLY A 41 8.21 -10.72 7.50
N THR A 42 9.17 -11.14 6.67
CA THR A 42 10.53 -10.57 6.65
C THR A 42 10.64 -9.32 5.77
N PHE A 43 11.61 -8.45 6.05
CA PHE A 43 11.88 -7.26 5.21
C PHE A 43 12.16 -7.60 3.74
N ALA A 44 12.80 -8.74 3.47
CA ALA A 44 13.07 -9.20 2.12
C ALA A 44 11.76 -9.49 1.36
N LEU A 45 10.85 -10.25 1.98
CA LEU A 45 9.55 -10.56 1.37
C LEU A 45 8.65 -9.32 1.27
N GLN A 46 8.67 -8.44 2.27
CA GLN A 46 7.95 -7.16 2.24
C GLN A 46 8.42 -6.27 1.09
N THR A 47 9.74 -6.23 0.83
CA THR A 47 10.30 -5.49 -0.31
C THR A 47 9.76 -6.04 -1.63
N ILE A 48 9.69 -7.37 -1.78
CA ILE A 48 9.11 -8.01 -2.96
C ILE A 48 7.65 -7.60 -3.14
N VAL A 49 6.83 -7.67 -2.08
CA VAL A 49 5.42 -7.25 -2.13
C VAL A 49 5.30 -5.78 -2.53
N LEU A 50 6.08 -4.88 -1.92
CA LEU A 50 6.09 -3.46 -2.26
C LEU A 50 6.49 -3.20 -3.71
N THR A 51 7.50 -3.90 -4.23
CA THR A 51 7.89 -3.79 -5.64
C THR A 51 6.75 -4.22 -6.57
N LEU A 52 6.12 -5.37 -6.29
CA LEU A 52 4.98 -5.86 -7.08
C LEU A 52 3.80 -4.88 -7.05
N MET A 53 3.50 -4.30 -5.89
CA MET A 53 2.46 -3.28 -5.75
C MET A 53 2.80 -2.02 -6.55
N ASN A 54 4.05 -1.54 -6.45
CA ASN A 54 4.51 -0.37 -7.17
C ASN A 54 4.44 -0.55 -8.69
N ASP A 55 4.84 -1.72 -9.20
CA ASP A 55 4.75 -2.04 -10.62
C ASP A 55 3.29 -2.04 -11.09
N LYS A 56 2.37 -2.59 -10.28
CA LYS A 56 0.93 -2.53 -10.55
C LYS A 56 0.38 -1.12 -10.54
N PHE A 57 0.78 -0.28 -9.58
CA PHE A 57 0.36 1.12 -9.56
C PHE A 57 0.88 1.89 -10.78
N LYS A 58 2.13 1.67 -11.19
CA LYS A 58 2.69 2.24 -12.41
C LYS A 58 1.89 1.83 -13.65
N GLU A 59 1.55 0.55 -13.77
CA GLU A 59 0.69 0.05 -14.85
C GLU A 59 -0.65 0.80 -14.90
N CYS A 60 -1.36 0.88 -13.77
CA CYS A 60 -2.63 1.59 -13.66
C CYS A 60 -2.51 3.07 -14.02
N ILE A 61 -1.49 3.78 -13.51
CA ILE A 61 -1.31 5.21 -13.78
C ILE A 61 -0.93 5.46 -15.24
N ARG A 62 -0.15 4.58 -15.85
CA ARG A 62 0.22 4.68 -17.28
C ARG A 62 -0.99 4.55 -18.20
N THR A 63 -1.96 3.70 -17.84
CA THR A 63 -3.19 3.49 -18.63
C THR A 63 -4.36 4.39 -18.22
N ASN A 64 -4.24 5.13 -17.11
CA ASN A 64 -5.28 6.03 -16.61
C ASN A 64 -5.45 7.26 -17.54
N ASP A 65 -6.67 7.60 -17.91
CA ASP A 65 -7.02 8.75 -18.76
C ASP A 65 -7.51 9.98 -17.97
N CYS A 66 -7.58 9.88 -16.63
CA CYS A 66 -7.95 11.01 -15.78
C CYS A 66 -6.91 12.14 -15.82
N ASP A 67 -7.39 13.36 -16.06
CA ASP A 67 -6.59 14.59 -16.22
C ASP A 67 -6.64 15.55 -15.02
N CYS A 68 -7.15 15.09 -13.87
CA CYS A 68 -7.20 15.92 -12.67
C CYS A 68 -5.77 16.26 -12.17
N PRO A 69 -5.60 17.36 -11.41
CA PRO A 69 -4.29 17.80 -10.93
C PRO A 69 -3.49 16.71 -10.20
N ALA A 70 -4.17 15.90 -9.37
CA ALA A 70 -3.54 14.81 -8.63
C ALA A 70 -3.01 13.71 -9.57
N CYS A 71 -3.80 13.27 -10.55
CA CYS A 71 -3.38 12.24 -11.50
C CYS A 71 -2.21 12.70 -12.39
N LYS A 72 -2.19 13.97 -12.79
CA LYS A 72 -1.07 14.56 -13.55
C LYS A 72 0.20 14.61 -12.72
N ALA A 73 0.12 15.13 -11.49
CA ALA A 73 1.26 15.17 -10.58
C ALA A 73 1.81 13.76 -10.29
N THR A 74 0.94 12.77 -10.07
CA THR A 74 1.38 11.38 -9.86
C THR A 74 2.07 10.79 -11.10
N LYS A 75 1.53 11.01 -12.31
CA LYS A 75 2.17 10.59 -13.57
C LYS A 75 3.57 11.20 -13.71
N GLU A 76 3.68 12.50 -13.50
CA GLU A 76 4.95 13.23 -13.55
C GLU A 76 5.94 12.68 -12.51
N MET A 77 5.54 12.52 -11.25
CA MET A 77 6.40 11.97 -10.21
C MET A 77 6.87 10.53 -10.48
N MET A 78 6.02 9.69 -11.08
CA MET A 78 6.31 8.27 -11.31
C MET A 78 7.13 8.01 -12.57
N PHE A 79 7.06 8.90 -13.57
CA PHE A 79 7.60 8.64 -14.91
C PHE A 79 8.49 9.75 -15.48
N ASN A 80 8.68 10.89 -14.82
CA ASN A 80 9.68 11.86 -15.24
C ASN A 80 11.07 11.44 -14.73
N GLU A 81 11.96 11.15 -15.67
CA GLU A 81 13.43 11.14 -15.50
C GLU A 81 14.01 12.51 -15.90
#